data_AF-A0ABC9E8T8-F1
#
_entry.id   AF-A0ABC9E8T8-F1
#
_cell.length_a   1.000
_cell.length_b   1.000
_cell.length_c   1.000
_cell.angle_alpha   90.00
_cell.angle_beta   90.00
_cell.angle_gamma   90.00
#
_symmetry.space_group_name_H-M   'P 1'
#
loop_
_entity.id
_entity.type
_entity.pdbx_description
1 polymer ?
#
loop_
_entity_poly.entity_id
_entity_poly.type
_entity_poly.pdbx_seq_one_letter_code
_entity_poly.pdbx_strand_id
1 'polypeptide(L)'
;MFCLTGYLLPKVMNWKGGVGLSYELFDISIRRLKQLDSCIYPSDIPLRWRHILESDFAMHALANENPAMNFSIRQQFIEQIVDYELPRCRMIIVPVHSRGLWWAYAFDLREHNVFIIDPSSGSSDDDIVDMMHSGTIKLIQDSLRSTVSNLFHGWELSFDAFEKVVVRISQSPCKSFDSGFYTLFCIKNFNGDNKIHINEAAIIKFKHYLLYELFGLKENRGILPTVYVQTIDD
;
A
#
# COMPACT_ATOMS: atom_id res chain seq x y z
N MET A 1 -20.50 2.02 -8.57
CA MET A 1 -21.22 0.97 -7.81
C MET A 1 -20.81 -0.37 -8.40
N PHE A 2 -20.11 -1.25 -7.65
CA PHE A 2 -19.47 -2.45 -8.20
C PHE A 2 -19.88 -3.73 -7.45
N CYS A 3 -20.30 -4.77 -8.17
CA CYS A 3 -20.41 -6.14 -7.65
C CYS A 3 -19.05 -6.81 -7.84
N LEU A 4 -18.27 -6.90 -6.76
CA LEU A 4 -16.92 -7.46 -6.83
C LEU A 4 -16.94 -8.97 -7.03
N THR A 5 -17.98 -9.68 -6.60
CA THR A 5 -18.02 -11.15 -6.72
C THR A 5 -17.93 -11.63 -8.18
N GLY A 6 -18.70 -11.05 -9.11
CA GLY A 6 -18.67 -11.44 -10.53
C GLY A 6 -17.41 -10.98 -11.29
N TYR A 7 -16.79 -9.87 -10.85
CA TYR A 7 -15.62 -9.26 -11.49
C TYR A 7 -14.29 -9.82 -10.97
N LEU A 8 -14.21 -10.11 -9.67
CA LEU A 8 -13.02 -10.65 -9.03
C LEU A 8 -12.84 -12.14 -9.34
N LEU A 9 -13.91 -12.93 -9.43
CA LEU A 9 -13.82 -14.39 -9.63
C LEU A 9 -12.90 -14.78 -10.82
N PRO A 10 -13.06 -14.23 -12.04
CA PRO A 10 -12.17 -14.55 -13.15
C PRO A 10 -10.73 -14.05 -12.96
N LYS A 11 -10.54 -12.86 -12.36
CA LYS A 11 -9.22 -12.25 -12.16
C LYS A 11 -8.41 -12.92 -11.05
N VAL A 12 -9.10 -13.38 -10.01
CA VAL A 12 -8.53 -14.11 -8.86
C VAL A 12 -8.19 -15.55 -9.25
N MET A 13 -9.03 -16.22 -10.06
CA MET A 13 -8.73 -17.57 -10.54
C MET A 13 -7.43 -17.64 -11.36
N ASN A 14 -7.01 -16.51 -11.94
CA ASN A 14 -5.74 -16.37 -12.66
C ASN A 14 -4.50 -16.19 -11.76
N TRP A 15 -4.64 -16.05 -10.44
CA TRP A 15 -3.49 -15.96 -9.51
C TRP A 15 -2.64 -17.23 -9.49
N LYS A 16 -3.20 -18.39 -9.91
CA LYS A 16 -2.46 -19.64 -10.12
C LYS A 16 -1.68 -19.69 -11.44
N GLY A 17 -1.97 -18.79 -12.39
CA GLY A 17 -1.40 -18.79 -13.74
C GLY A 17 -0.17 -17.88 -13.92
N GLY A 18 0.42 -17.35 -12.85
CA GLY A 18 1.56 -16.43 -12.93
C GLY A 18 1.19 -15.02 -13.44
N VAL A 19 -0.08 -14.64 -13.37
CA VAL A 19 -0.54 -13.28 -13.70
C VAL A 19 -0.34 -12.37 -12.50
N GLY A 20 0.34 -11.24 -12.70
CA GLY A 20 0.57 -10.25 -11.65
C GLY A 20 -0.68 -9.47 -11.24
N LEU A 21 -0.62 -8.81 -10.08
CA LEU A 21 -1.70 -7.92 -9.61
C LEU A 21 -1.83 -6.71 -10.53
N SER A 22 -3.05 -6.45 -11.00
CA SER A 22 -3.40 -5.20 -11.68
C SER A 22 -3.52 -4.05 -10.69
N TYR A 23 -3.42 -2.81 -11.19
CA TYR A 23 -3.68 -1.58 -10.42
C TYR A 23 -5.02 -1.66 -9.67
N GLU A 24 -6.09 -2.04 -10.37
CA GLU A 24 -7.44 -2.15 -9.78
C GLU A 24 -7.48 -3.12 -8.58
N LEU A 25 -6.88 -4.32 -8.70
CA LEU A 25 -6.86 -5.29 -7.61
C LEU A 25 -5.98 -4.82 -6.46
N PHE A 26 -4.87 -4.17 -6.77
CA PHE A 26 -3.98 -3.60 -5.76
C PHE A 26 -4.69 -2.51 -4.96
N ASP A 27 -5.34 -1.55 -5.63
CA ASP A 27 -6.04 -0.45 -4.98
C ASP A 27 -7.26 -0.92 -4.16
N ILE A 28 -8.04 -1.88 -4.67
CA ILE A 28 -9.12 -2.50 -3.88
C ILE A 28 -8.53 -3.19 -2.64
N SER A 29 -7.39 -3.85 -2.75
CA SER A 29 -6.69 -4.45 -1.61
C SER A 29 -6.26 -3.40 -0.60
N ILE A 30 -5.72 -2.27 -1.04
CA ILE A 30 -5.36 -1.14 -0.18
C ILE A 30 -6.59 -0.59 0.56
N ARG A 31 -7.72 -0.38 -0.13
CA ARG A 31 -8.98 0.04 0.52
C ARG A 31 -9.42 -0.95 1.59
N ARG A 32 -9.31 -2.25 1.33
CA ARG A 32 -9.64 -3.27 2.32
C ARG A 32 -8.68 -3.24 3.51
N LEU A 33 -7.38 -3.10 3.28
CA LEU A 33 -6.39 -2.96 4.36
C LEU A 33 -6.68 -1.73 5.23
N LYS A 34 -7.08 -0.60 4.64
CA LYS A 34 -7.51 0.59 5.40
C LYS A 34 -8.73 0.32 6.29
N GLN A 35 -9.71 -0.44 5.80
CA GLN A 35 -10.88 -0.84 6.61
C GLN A 35 -10.47 -1.73 7.79
N LEU A 36 -9.58 -2.69 7.55
CA LEU A 36 -9.05 -3.56 8.60
C LEU A 36 -8.23 -2.78 9.63
N ASP A 37 -7.40 -1.84 9.20
CA ASP A 37 -6.67 -0.94 10.09
C ASP A 37 -7.63 -0.13 10.97
N SER A 38 -8.71 0.42 10.40
CA SER A 38 -9.71 1.15 11.18
C SER A 38 -10.40 0.29 12.25
N CYS A 39 -10.52 -1.02 12.05
CA CYS A 39 -11.07 -1.93 13.07
C CYS A 39 -10.16 -2.12 14.30
N ILE A 40 -8.88 -1.75 14.22
CA ILE A 40 -7.92 -1.83 15.34
C ILE A 40 -8.13 -0.67 16.32
N TYR A 41 -8.64 0.46 15.83
CA TYR A 41 -8.77 1.69 16.61
C TYR A 41 -10.18 1.83 17.20
N PRO A 42 -10.31 2.36 18.43
CA PRO A 42 -11.61 2.79 18.94
C PRO A 42 -12.27 3.82 18.02
N SER A 43 -13.59 3.73 17.83
CA SER A 43 -14.34 4.58 16.91
C SER A 43 -14.36 6.06 17.30
N ASP A 44 -14.08 6.37 18.57
CA ASP A 44 -14.05 7.69 19.16
C ASP A 44 -12.65 8.35 19.10
N ILE A 45 -11.62 7.62 18.66
CA ILE A 45 -10.25 8.12 18.56
C ILE A 45 -9.91 8.34 17.07
N PRO A 46 -9.77 9.61 16.62
CA PRO A 46 -9.44 9.93 15.23
C PRO A 46 -7.93 9.82 14.97
N LEU A 47 -7.28 8.81 15.53
CA LEU A 47 -5.86 8.54 15.34
C LEU A 47 -5.67 7.27 14.52
N ARG A 48 -4.73 7.32 13.59
CA ARG A 48 -4.20 6.14 12.90
C ARG A 48 -2.69 6.22 12.90
N TRP A 49 -2.02 5.08 13.02
CA TRP A 49 -0.57 5.05 12.94
C TRP A 49 -0.05 5.34 11.52
N ARG A 50 -0.84 4.98 10.49
CA ARG A 50 -0.48 5.17 9.09
C ARG A 50 -1.65 5.64 8.24
N HIS A 51 -1.32 6.39 7.20
CA HIS A 51 -2.17 6.68 6.07
C HIS A 51 -1.64 5.92 4.85
N ILE A 52 -2.48 5.12 4.19
CA ILE A 52 -2.09 4.35 2.99
C ILE A 52 -2.79 4.95 1.77
N LEU A 53 -1.99 5.38 0.78
CA LEU A 53 -2.48 5.87 -0.50
C LEU A 53 -2.70 4.71 -1.48
N GLU A 54 -3.62 4.92 -2.41
CA GLU A 54 -3.77 4.09 -3.60
C GLU A 54 -2.66 4.41 -4.60
N SER A 55 -2.47 3.51 -5.55
CA SER A 55 -1.35 3.56 -6.50
C SER A 55 -1.46 4.70 -7.52
N ASP A 56 -2.65 5.27 -7.73
CA ASP A 56 -2.89 6.42 -8.60
C ASP A 56 -2.13 7.66 -8.18
N PHE A 57 -1.93 7.89 -6.88
CA PHE A 57 -1.09 8.99 -6.39
C PHE A 57 0.32 8.92 -6.99
N ALA A 58 0.98 7.76 -6.87
CA ALA A 58 2.33 7.58 -7.40
C ALA A 58 2.36 7.64 -8.93
N MET A 59 1.34 7.13 -9.62
CA MET A 59 1.25 7.21 -11.08
C MET A 59 1.27 8.67 -11.56
N HIS A 60 0.44 9.53 -10.96
CA HIS A 60 0.40 10.95 -11.31
C HIS A 60 1.69 11.68 -10.93
N ALA A 61 2.23 11.41 -9.74
CA ALA A 61 3.52 11.99 -9.29
C ALA A 61 4.67 11.66 -10.25
N LEU A 62 4.76 10.38 -10.68
CA LEU A 62 5.80 9.91 -11.60
C LEU A 62 5.62 10.42 -13.03
N ALA A 63 4.39 10.74 -13.43
CA ALA A 63 4.08 11.40 -14.70
C ALA A 63 4.36 12.92 -14.64
N ASN A 64 4.86 13.45 -13.52
CA ASN A 64 5.05 14.88 -13.28
C ASN A 64 3.74 15.69 -13.40
N GLU A 65 2.61 15.05 -13.10
CA GLU A 65 1.31 15.68 -12.97
C GLU A 65 1.09 16.11 -11.51
N ASN A 66 0.17 17.05 -11.27
CA ASN A 66 -0.18 17.47 -9.91
C ASN A 66 -1.28 16.56 -9.35
N PRO A 67 -0.99 15.67 -8.38
CA PRO A 67 -1.99 14.75 -7.81
C PRO A 67 -3.15 15.49 -7.13
N ALA A 68 -2.90 16.71 -6.61
CA ALA A 68 -3.93 17.53 -5.97
C ALA A 68 -5.01 18.02 -6.95
N MET A 69 -4.77 17.97 -8.27
CA MET A 69 -5.79 18.34 -9.26
C MET A 69 -6.71 17.16 -9.60
N ASN A 70 -6.34 15.93 -9.24
CA ASN A 70 -7.15 14.76 -9.47
C ASN A 70 -8.17 14.59 -8.34
N PHE A 71 -9.46 14.47 -8.71
CA PHE A 71 -10.54 14.29 -7.76
C PHE A 71 -10.38 13.02 -6.92
N SER A 72 -10.17 11.84 -7.52
CA SER A 72 -10.06 10.58 -6.77
C SER A 72 -8.89 10.58 -5.79
N ILE A 73 -7.77 11.18 -6.17
CA ILE A 73 -6.60 11.33 -5.29
C ILE A 73 -6.93 12.23 -4.11
N ARG A 74 -7.56 13.38 -4.36
CA ARG A 74 -8.00 14.26 -3.26
C ARG A 74 -8.91 13.56 -2.26
N GLN A 75 -9.85 12.72 -2.73
CA GLN A 75 -10.75 11.99 -1.83
C GLN A 75 -9.99 11.09 -0.85
N GLN A 76 -8.79 10.65 -1.21
CA GLN A 76 -7.94 9.85 -0.32
C GLN A 76 -7.41 10.67 0.87
N PHE A 77 -7.36 12.01 0.80
CA PHE A 77 -6.85 12.88 1.86
C PHE A 77 -7.94 13.55 2.71
N ILE A 78 -9.02 14.04 2.08
CA ILE A 78 -9.92 15.05 2.70
C ILE A 78 -11.37 14.62 2.91
N GLU A 79 -11.83 13.47 2.40
CA GLU A 79 -13.26 13.14 2.39
C GLU A 79 -13.72 12.23 3.54
N GLN A 80 -15.04 12.01 3.64
CA GLN A 80 -15.77 11.11 4.56
C GLN A 80 -15.21 9.67 4.67
N ILE A 81 -14.25 9.31 3.84
CA ILE A 81 -13.51 8.04 3.82
C ILE A 81 -12.39 8.03 4.86
N VAL A 82 -11.85 9.20 5.21
CA VAL A 82 -10.80 9.38 6.22
C VAL A 82 -11.44 9.89 7.51
N ASP A 83 -11.71 8.98 8.43
CA ASP A 83 -12.32 9.26 9.74
C ASP A 83 -11.29 9.60 10.84
N TYR A 84 -10.10 10.04 10.42
CA TYR A 84 -8.98 10.32 11.31
C TYR A 84 -8.19 11.56 10.89
N GLU A 85 -7.46 12.13 11.84
CA GLU A 85 -6.63 13.31 11.63
C GLU A 85 -5.33 12.89 10.93
N LEU A 86 -5.33 12.97 9.59
CA LEU A 86 -4.19 12.63 8.74
C LEU A 86 -2.88 13.33 9.17
N PRO A 87 -2.86 14.63 9.55
CA PRO A 87 -1.65 15.27 10.08
C PRO A 87 -1.05 14.62 11.34
N ARG A 88 -1.83 13.79 12.06
CA ARG A 88 -1.37 13.06 13.25
C ARG A 88 -0.97 11.62 12.96
N CYS A 89 -1.08 11.17 11.72
CA CYS A 89 -0.51 9.90 11.32
C CYS A 89 1.01 9.97 11.46
N ARG A 90 1.59 8.91 12.06
CA ARG A 90 3.05 8.76 12.09
C ARG A 90 3.60 8.50 10.69
N MET A 91 2.89 7.72 9.88
CA MET A 91 3.39 7.30 8.57
C MET A 91 2.44 7.61 7.42
N ILE A 92 3.02 7.87 6.25
CA ILE A 92 2.33 7.85 4.96
C ILE A 92 2.96 6.75 4.11
N ILE A 93 2.16 5.79 3.64
CA ILE A 93 2.61 4.70 2.78
C ILE A 93 2.12 4.95 1.36
N VAL A 94 3.06 4.94 0.41
CA VAL A 94 2.81 5.17 -1.01
C VAL A 94 3.25 3.95 -1.82
N PRO A 95 2.30 3.13 -2.29
CA PRO A 95 2.59 2.06 -3.24
C PRO A 95 2.97 2.62 -4.61
N VAL A 96 3.88 1.95 -5.29
CA VAL A 96 4.37 2.33 -6.61
C VAL A 96 4.43 1.09 -7.48
N HIS A 97 3.99 1.23 -8.72
CA HIS A 97 4.23 0.26 -9.77
C HIS A 97 5.04 0.89 -10.88
N SER A 98 6.21 0.33 -11.16
CA SER A 98 7.08 0.81 -12.23
C SER A 98 7.90 -0.34 -12.79
N ARG A 99 8.12 -0.32 -14.12
CA ARG A 99 8.85 -1.36 -14.85
C ARG A 99 8.33 -2.80 -14.59
N GLY A 100 7.03 -2.95 -14.36
CA GLY A 100 6.38 -4.25 -14.13
C GLY A 100 6.58 -4.83 -12.73
N LEU A 101 7.06 -4.02 -11.79
CA LEU A 101 7.28 -4.38 -10.40
C LEU A 101 6.49 -3.46 -9.47
N TRP A 102 5.95 -4.03 -8.41
CA TRP A 102 5.36 -3.31 -7.29
C TRP A 102 6.36 -3.19 -6.15
N TRP A 103 6.41 -2.01 -5.54
CA TRP A 103 7.07 -1.73 -4.27
C TRP A 103 6.29 -0.64 -3.52
N ALA A 104 6.72 -0.27 -2.32
CA ALA A 104 6.13 0.83 -1.57
C ALA A 104 7.18 1.62 -0.80
N TYR A 105 6.86 2.88 -0.52
CA TYR A 105 7.62 3.72 0.40
C TYR A 105 6.77 4.01 1.63
N ALA A 106 7.31 3.79 2.82
CA ALA A 106 6.70 4.24 4.06
C ALA A 106 7.50 5.43 4.60
N PHE A 107 6.92 6.63 4.52
CA PHE A 107 7.48 7.85 5.08
C PHE A 107 7.09 7.94 6.55
N ASP A 108 8.04 7.70 7.45
CA ASP A 108 7.88 7.92 8.89
C ASP A 108 8.16 9.39 9.21
N LEU A 109 7.08 10.14 9.38
CA LEU A 109 7.11 11.58 9.64
C LEU A 109 7.62 11.92 11.04
N ARG A 110 7.69 10.93 11.95
CA ARG A 110 8.19 11.13 13.31
C ARG A 110 9.69 10.89 13.39
N GLU A 111 10.13 9.74 12.87
CA GLU A 111 11.54 9.33 12.94
C GLU A 111 12.38 9.87 11.76
N HIS A 112 11.75 10.60 10.83
CA HIS A 112 12.40 11.16 9.63
C HIS A 112 13.10 10.09 8.79
N ASN A 113 12.37 9.00 8.51
CA ASN A 113 12.85 7.90 7.69
C ASN A 113 11.92 7.69 6.48
N VAL A 114 12.49 7.29 5.35
CA VAL A 114 11.74 6.64 4.27
C VAL A 114 12.17 5.19 4.16
N PHE A 115 11.25 4.29 4.46
CA PHE A 115 11.46 2.87 4.31
C PHE A 115 11.18 2.43 2.88
N ILE A 116 12.16 1.79 2.24
CA ILE A 116 12.06 1.23 0.89
C ILE A 116 11.61 -0.23 1.02
N ILE A 117 10.34 -0.49 0.70
CA ILE A 117 9.74 -1.82 0.73
C ILE A 117 9.72 -2.37 -0.69
N ASP A 118 10.84 -2.92 -1.14
CA ASP A 118 10.99 -3.52 -2.47
C ASP A 118 11.27 -5.03 -2.39
N PRO A 119 10.27 -5.90 -2.66
CA PRO A 119 10.45 -7.35 -2.61
C PRO A 119 11.31 -7.90 -3.76
N SER A 120 11.61 -7.09 -4.78
CA SER A 120 12.51 -7.47 -5.88
C SER A 120 13.99 -7.20 -5.59
N SER A 121 14.30 -6.50 -4.49
CA SER A 121 15.68 -6.17 -4.11
C SER A 121 16.46 -7.38 -3.57
N GLY A 122 15.79 -8.31 -2.88
CA GLY A 122 16.45 -9.46 -2.24
C GLY A 122 17.60 -9.05 -1.31
N SER A 123 18.76 -9.66 -1.51
CA SER A 123 20.03 -9.38 -0.82
C SER A 123 20.93 -8.36 -1.53
N SER A 124 20.39 -7.60 -2.49
CA SER A 124 21.14 -6.52 -3.16
C SER A 124 21.68 -5.52 -2.15
N ASP A 125 22.85 -4.94 -2.42
CA ASP A 125 23.49 -3.95 -1.57
C ASP A 125 22.58 -2.72 -1.33
N ASP A 126 22.58 -2.19 -0.09
CA ASP A 126 21.69 -1.09 0.31
C ASP A 126 21.93 0.18 -0.52
N ASP A 127 23.19 0.49 -0.88
CA ASP A 127 23.52 1.69 -1.64
C ASP A 127 22.99 1.58 -3.09
N ILE A 128 22.99 0.38 -3.64
CA ILE A 128 22.42 0.10 -4.97
C ILE A 128 20.89 0.30 -4.93
N VAL A 129 20.24 -0.24 -3.90
CA VAL A 129 18.78 -0.08 -3.74
C VAL A 129 18.44 1.39 -3.53
N ASP A 130 19.13 2.10 -2.65
CA ASP A 130 18.94 3.54 -2.47
C ASP A 130 19.07 4.29 -3.81
N MET A 131 20.17 4.10 -4.52
CA MET A 131 20.42 4.78 -5.79
C MET A 131 19.27 4.55 -6.79
N MET A 132 18.72 3.33 -6.88
CA MET A 132 17.61 3.03 -7.78
C MET A 132 16.31 3.74 -7.38
N HIS A 133 16.04 3.89 -6.09
CA HIS A 133 14.79 4.43 -5.57
C HIS A 133 14.82 5.95 -5.34
N SER A 134 16.01 6.54 -5.21
CA SER A 134 16.22 7.96 -4.87
C SER A 134 15.43 8.93 -5.74
N GLY A 135 15.45 8.76 -7.06
CA GLY A 135 14.72 9.64 -7.99
C GLY A 135 13.20 9.57 -7.80
N THR A 136 12.66 8.35 -7.64
CA THR A 136 11.23 8.14 -7.40
C THR A 136 10.80 8.68 -6.04
N ILE A 137 11.59 8.45 -4.98
CA ILE A 137 11.32 8.97 -3.64
C ILE A 137 11.24 10.50 -3.69
N LYS A 138 12.17 11.15 -4.37
CA LYS A 138 12.19 12.61 -4.50
C LYS A 138 10.92 13.15 -5.17
N LEU A 139 10.51 12.55 -6.28
CA LEU A 139 9.26 12.92 -6.97
C LEU A 139 8.04 12.75 -6.06
N ILE A 140 7.95 11.64 -5.34
CA ILE A 140 6.84 11.37 -4.41
C ILE A 140 6.83 12.35 -3.25
N GLN A 141 7.98 12.67 -2.66
CA GLN A 141 8.11 13.66 -1.59
C GLN A 141 7.65 15.04 -2.05
N ASP A 142 8.08 15.48 -3.23
CA ASP A 142 7.71 16.78 -3.79
C ASP A 142 6.20 16.83 -4.11
N SER A 143 5.64 15.76 -4.67
CA SER A 143 4.20 15.62 -4.90
C SER A 143 3.39 15.56 -3.60
N LEU A 144 3.87 14.87 -2.56
CA LEU A 144 3.22 14.83 -1.24
C LEU A 144 3.19 16.22 -0.61
N ARG A 145 4.33 16.93 -0.61
CA ARG A 145 4.42 18.30 -0.08
C ARG A 145 3.44 19.23 -0.80
N SER A 146 3.44 19.21 -2.13
CA SER A 146 2.52 20.03 -2.93
C SER A 146 1.05 19.65 -2.69
N THR A 147 0.74 18.35 -2.60
CA THR A 147 -0.63 17.89 -2.36
C THR A 147 -1.12 18.34 -0.99
N VAL A 148 -0.30 18.16 0.05
CA VAL A 148 -0.65 18.58 1.40
C VAL A 148 -0.82 20.09 1.50
N SER A 149 0.10 20.89 0.94
CA SER A 149 -0.01 22.35 0.98
C SER A 149 -1.25 22.88 0.25
N ASN A 150 -1.72 22.18 -0.77
CA ASN A 150 -2.94 22.53 -1.50
C ASN A 150 -4.22 22.15 -0.75
N LEU A 151 -4.19 21.11 0.08
CA LEU A 151 -5.38 20.53 0.70
C LEU A 151 -5.56 20.90 2.17
N PHE A 152 -4.48 21.21 2.88
CA PHE A 152 -4.51 21.45 4.32
C PHE A 152 -3.87 22.79 4.66
N HIS A 153 -4.61 23.60 5.43
CA HIS A 153 -4.06 24.83 5.97
C HIS A 153 -3.22 24.54 7.22
N GLY A 154 -1.98 25.03 7.26
CA GLY A 154 -1.09 24.93 8.42
C GLY A 154 -0.45 23.55 8.65
N TRP A 155 -0.63 22.59 7.75
CA TRP A 155 0.12 21.34 7.77
C TRP A 155 1.23 21.38 6.72
N GLU A 156 2.48 21.38 7.17
CA GLU A 156 3.65 21.39 6.30
C GLU A 156 4.44 20.09 6.46
N LEU A 157 4.63 19.38 5.34
CA LEU A 157 5.50 18.21 5.28
C LEU A 157 6.93 18.64 4.95
N SER A 158 7.83 18.48 5.93
CA SER A 158 9.27 18.47 5.66
C SER A 158 9.75 17.04 5.49
N PHE A 159 10.55 16.84 4.46
CA PHE A 159 11.29 15.60 4.20
C PHE A 159 12.80 15.86 4.28
N ASP A 160 13.19 16.99 4.85
CA ASP A 160 14.59 17.35 5.01
C ASP A 160 15.21 16.39 6.02
N ALA A 161 16.46 15.99 5.76
CA ALA A 161 17.19 15.01 6.57
C ALA A 161 16.52 13.62 6.67
N PHE A 162 15.59 13.27 5.79
CA PHE A 162 15.06 11.91 5.77
C PHE A 162 16.15 10.89 5.42
N GLU A 163 16.38 9.93 6.31
CA GLU A 163 17.26 8.80 6.04
C GLU A 163 16.50 7.73 5.25
N LYS A 164 17.19 7.05 4.34
CA LYS A 164 16.61 5.95 3.56
C LYS A 164 16.96 4.63 4.21
N VAL A 165 15.95 3.82 4.46
CA VAL A 165 16.10 2.54 5.14
C VAL A 165 15.54 1.43 4.24
N VAL A 166 16.40 0.52 3.78
CA VAL A 166 15.95 -0.63 2.99
C VAL A 166 15.32 -1.67 3.90
N VAL A 167 14.09 -2.08 3.58
CA VAL A 167 13.39 -3.13 4.33
C VAL A 167 13.75 -4.48 3.75
N ARG A 168 14.39 -5.33 4.56
CA ARG A 168 14.80 -6.68 4.18
C ARG A 168 13.66 -7.67 4.36
N ILE A 169 13.12 -8.11 3.22
CA ILE A 169 11.94 -8.98 3.13
C ILE A 169 12.38 -10.45 2.95
N SER A 170 13.28 -10.70 2.00
CA SER A 170 13.77 -12.04 1.62
C SER A 170 15.21 -11.94 1.12
N GLN A 171 15.98 -13.03 1.23
CA GLN A 171 17.33 -13.13 0.66
C GLN A 171 17.31 -13.17 -0.88
N SER A 172 16.28 -13.80 -1.45
CA SER A 172 16.11 -13.92 -2.89
C SER A 172 15.05 -12.92 -3.38
N PRO A 173 15.27 -12.28 -4.54
CA PRO A 173 14.29 -11.38 -5.12
C PRO A 173 13.03 -12.14 -5.53
N CYS A 174 11.86 -11.52 -5.35
CA CYS A 174 10.61 -12.11 -5.82
C CYS A 174 10.51 -12.07 -7.35
N LYS A 175 9.64 -12.91 -7.92
CA LYS A 175 9.27 -12.81 -9.33
C LYS A 175 8.41 -11.56 -9.56
N SER A 176 8.48 -10.98 -10.75
CA SER A 176 7.78 -9.73 -11.05
C SER A 176 6.27 -9.83 -10.86
N PHE A 177 5.65 -10.92 -11.31
CA PHE A 177 4.23 -11.16 -11.12
C PHE A 177 3.82 -11.38 -9.65
N ASP A 178 4.75 -11.73 -8.77
CA ASP A 178 4.48 -11.88 -7.33
C ASP A 178 4.71 -10.58 -6.55
N SER A 179 5.42 -9.60 -7.13
CA SER A 179 5.83 -8.36 -6.44
C SER A 179 4.67 -7.62 -5.78
N GLY A 180 3.49 -7.59 -6.42
CA GLY A 180 2.30 -6.96 -5.85
C GLY A 180 1.83 -7.62 -4.56
N PHE A 181 1.86 -8.96 -4.49
CA PHE A 181 1.41 -9.69 -3.31
C PHE A 181 2.40 -9.55 -2.17
N TYR A 182 3.70 -9.61 -2.47
CA TYR A 182 4.74 -9.34 -1.49
C TYR A 182 4.64 -7.90 -0.96
N THR A 183 4.42 -6.92 -1.84
CA THR A 183 4.25 -5.52 -1.44
C THR A 183 3.04 -5.34 -0.54
N LEU A 184 1.87 -5.89 -0.89
CA LEU A 184 0.67 -5.85 -0.04
C LEU A 184 0.87 -6.56 1.30
N PHE A 185 1.56 -7.71 1.30
CA PHE A 185 1.91 -8.41 2.53
C PHE A 185 2.78 -7.52 3.43
N CYS A 186 3.80 -6.90 2.85
CA CYS A 186 4.70 -6.02 3.58
C CYS A 186 3.95 -4.80 4.10
N ILE A 187 3.15 -4.11 3.27
CA ILE A 187 2.29 -3.00 3.72
C ILE A 187 1.42 -3.47 4.88
N LYS A 188 0.69 -4.58 4.78
CA LYS A 188 -0.18 -5.07 5.85
C LYS A 188 0.57 -5.26 7.18
N ASN A 189 1.74 -5.89 7.14
CA ASN A 189 2.47 -6.34 8.33
C ASN A 189 3.59 -5.38 8.78
N PHE A 190 3.83 -4.29 8.04
CA PHE A 190 4.85 -3.33 8.38
C PHE A 190 4.55 -2.70 9.75
N ASN A 191 5.58 -2.56 10.57
CA ASN A 191 5.49 -2.05 11.95
C ASN A 191 6.54 -0.96 12.23
N GLY A 192 7.27 -0.49 11.21
CA GLY A 192 8.37 0.45 11.34
C GLY A 192 9.75 -0.20 11.53
N ASP A 193 9.87 -1.53 11.49
CA ASP A 193 11.16 -2.24 11.50
C ASP A 193 11.71 -2.43 10.08
N ASN A 194 13.03 -2.50 9.94
CA ASN A 194 13.71 -2.71 8.66
C ASN A 194 13.76 -4.18 8.22
N LYS A 195 13.06 -5.07 8.91
CA LYS A 195 13.00 -6.50 8.59
C LYS A 195 11.56 -7.00 8.63
N ILE A 196 11.17 -7.69 7.56
CA ILE A 196 9.91 -8.42 7.51
C ILE A 196 10.26 -9.87 7.17
N HIS A 197 10.03 -10.78 8.11
CA HIS A 197 10.26 -12.19 7.86
C HIS A 197 9.13 -12.78 7.03
N ILE A 198 9.45 -13.19 5.80
CA ILE A 198 8.51 -13.87 4.93
C ILE A 198 9.07 -15.20 4.44
N ASN A 199 8.18 -16.15 4.21
CA ASN A 199 8.46 -17.36 3.47
C ASN A 199 7.35 -17.61 2.43
N GLU A 200 7.61 -18.51 1.49
CA GLU A 200 6.68 -18.79 0.39
C GLU A 200 5.31 -19.27 0.89
N ALA A 201 5.29 -20.07 1.96
CA ALA A 201 4.05 -20.54 2.57
C ALA A 201 3.20 -19.39 3.15
N ALA A 202 3.83 -18.38 3.75
CA ALA A 202 3.16 -17.19 4.25
C ALA A 202 2.52 -16.37 3.12
N ILE A 203 3.18 -16.26 1.96
CA ILE A 203 2.60 -15.60 0.78
C ILE A 203 1.42 -16.39 0.21
N ILE A 204 1.52 -17.71 0.13
CA ILE A 204 0.40 -18.54 -0.34
C ILE A 204 -0.81 -18.38 0.60
N LYS A 205 -0.59 -18.43 1.91
CA LYS A 205 -1.65 -18.15 2.91
C LYS A 205 -2.21 -16.74 2.75
N PHE A 206 -1.34 -15.74 2.56
CA PHE A 206 -1.75 -14.36 2.36
C PHE A 206 -2.58 -14.17 1.08
N LYS A 207 -2.28 -14.86 -0.02
CA LYS A 207 -3.10 -14.82 -1.24
C LYS A 207 -4.51 -15.32 -0.96
N HIS A 208 -4.67 -16.45 -0.26
CA HIS A 208 -6.00 -16.95 0.11
C HIS A 208 -6.73 -16.02 1.08
N TYR A 209 -6.02 -15.50 2.09
CA TYR A 209 -6.54 -14.52 3.02
C TYR A 209 -7.00 -13.24 2.31
N LEU A 210 -6.19 -12.69 1.41
CA LEU A 210 -6.51 -11.49 0.66
C LEU A 210 -7.77 -11.69 -0.18
N LEU A 211 -7.94 -12.86 -0.81
CA LEU A 211 -9.16 -13.18 -1.54
C LEU A 211 -10.39 -13.13 -0.63
N TYR A 212 -10.33 -13.78 0.53
CA TYR A 212 -11.40 -13.73 1.51
C TYR A 212 -11.73 -12.28 1.91
N GLU A 213 -10.70 -11.50 2.22
CA GLU A 213 -10.85 -10.10 2.62
C GLU A 213 -11.44 -9.21 1.53
N LEU A 214 -11.09 -9.44 0.27
CA LEU A 214 -11.66 -8.70 -0.87
C LEU A 214 -13.16 -8.93 -1.01
N PHE A 215 -13.66 -10.13 -0.69
CA PHE A 215 -15.10 -10.38 -0.64
C PHE A 215 -15.77 -9.65 0.54
N GLY A 216 -15.05 -9.45 1.64
CA GLY A 216 -15.50 -8.72 2.83
C GLY A 216 -15.40 -7.19 2.74
N LEU A 217 -15.00 -6.62 1.60
CA LEU A 217 -14.89 -5.17 1.43
C LEU A 217 -16.23 -4.48 1.77
N LYS A 218 -16.20 -3.50 2.68
CA LYS A 218 -17.37 -2.65 2.97
C LYS A 218 -17.86 -2.05 1.65
N GLU A 219 -19.18 -2.08 1.44
CA GLU A 219 -19.87 -1.70 0.19
C GLU A 219 -19.85 -2.75 -0.94
N ASN A 220 -19.16 -3.88 -0.78
CA ASN A 220 -19.38 -5.01 -1.67
C ASN A 220 -20.81 -5.54 -1.48
N ARG A 221 -21.61 -5.51 -2.55
CA ARG A 221 -22.99 -6.03 -2.57
C ARG A 221 -23.07 -7.47 -3.09
N GLY A 222 -21.95 -8.08 -3.47
CA GLY A 222 -21.91 -9.47 -3.91
C GLY A 222 -22.07 -10.44 -2.74
N ILE A 223 -22.72 -11.58 -2.98
CA ILE A 223 -22.89 -12.62 -1.96
C ILE A 223 -21.52 -13.28 -1.72
N LEU A 224 -21.10 -13.35 -0.45
CA LEU A 224 -19.88 -14.04 -0.04
C LEU A 224 -20.05 -15.54 -0.34
N PRO A 225 -19.16 -16.20 -1.10
CA PRO A 225 -19.29 -17.63 -1.32
C PRO A 225 -19.10 -18.39 -0.01
N THR A 226 -20.07 -19.23 0.36
CA THR A 226 -20.12 -19.95 1.64
C THR A 226 -18.90 -20.84 1.89
N VAL A 227 -18.25 -21.33 0.84
CA VAL A 227 -17.02 -22.13 0.89
C VAL A 227 -15.87 -21.44 1.63
N TYR A 228 -15.78 -20.11 1.59
CA TYR A 228 -14.68 -19.38 2.23
C TYR A 228 -14.97 -18.96 3.68
N VAL A 229 -16.19 -19.18 4.18
CA VAL A 229 -16.55 -18.90 5.58
C VAL A 229 -16.04 -20.02 6.52
N GLN A 230 -15.82 -21.23 6.00
CA GLN A 230 -15.55 -22.42 6.79
C GLN A 230 -14.06 -22.77 6.94
N THR A 231 -13.12 -21.96 6.42
CA THR A 231 -11.69 -22.33 6.29
C THR A 231 -10.71 -21.42 7.04
N ILE A 232 -11.20 -20.50 7.89
CA ILE A 232 -10.34 -19.57 8.65
C ILE A 232 -10.31 -19.89 10.16
N ASP A 233 -11.15 -20.82 10.62
CA ASP A 233 -11.22 -21.23 12.04
C ASP A 233 -10.53 -22.58 12.36
N ASP A 234 -9.69 -23.10 11.46
CA ASP A 234 -8.86 -24.31 11.68
C ASP A 234 -7.35 -24.03 11.61
#